data_AF-A0AAN4W217-F1
#
_entry.id   AF-A0AAN4W217-F1
#
_cell.length_a   1.000
_cell.length_b   1.000
_cell.length_c   1.000
_cell.angle_alpha   90.00
_cell.angle_beta   90.00
_cell.angle_gamma   90.00
#
_symmetry.space_group_name_H-M   'P 1'
#
loop_
_entity.id
_entity.type
_entity.pdbx_description
1 polymer ?
#
loop_
_entity_poly.entity_id
_entity_poly.type
_entity_poly.pdbx_seq_one_letter_code
_entity_poly.pdbx_strand_id
1 'polypeptide(L)'
;MSYLNDPRVFFATERTLLAWIRTEVAVLGFTFVIKKFALELADGALSVASLEFIIWFLCLGTCLLSLLSVIQIFFSLRKLGPEEIPTKYSKSFMLFVGIISLLMNVGISMIIIEMSPI
;
A
#
# COMPACT_ATOMS: atom_id res chain seq x y z
N MET A 1 -24.90 11.14 -6.25
CA MET A 1 -23.97 12.28 -6.35
C MET A 1 -23.59 12.68 -4.95
N SER A 2 -22.33 13.08 -4.70
CA SER A 2 -21.99 13.76 -3.43
C SER A 2 -22.76 15.09 -3.42
N TYR A 3 -23.64 15.28 -2.44
CA TYR A 3 -24.57 16.42 -2.38
C TYR A 3 -23.93 17.70 -1.81
N LEU A 4 -22.62 17.69 -1.55
CA LEU A 4 -21.96 18.81 -0.88
C LEU A 4 -21.44 19.90 -1.84
N ASN A 5 -21.26 19.62 -3.15
CA ASN A 5 -20.65 20.56 -4.11
C ASN A 5 -19.43 21.30 -3.53
N ASP A 6 -18.60 20.57 -2.77
CA ASP A 6 -17.54 21.21 -1.99
C ASP A 6 -16.17 20.54 -2.21
N PRO A 7 -15.13 21.31 -2.58
CA PRO A 7 -13.77 20.79 -2.77
C PRO A 7 -13.17 20.08 -1.54
N ARG A 8 -13.69 20.26 -0.31
CA ARG A 8 -13.24 19.47 0.86
C ARG A 8 -13.43 17.96 0.69
N VAL A 9 -14.40 17.50 -0.12
CA VAL A 9 -14.61 16.07 -0.37
C VAL A 9 -13.43 15.47 -1.14
N PHE A 10 -12.83 16.24 -2.05
CA PHE A 10 -11.62 15.84 -2.76
C PHE A 10 -10.43 15.70 -1.80
N PHE A 11 -10.18 16.70 -0.96
CA PHE A 11 -9.09 16.65 0.05
C PHE A 11 -9.30 15.57 1.12
N ALA A 12 -10.55 15.22 1.42
CA ALA A 12 -10.84 14.06 2.28
C ALA A 12 -10.39 12.76 1.61
N THR A 13 -10.67 12.58 0.31
CA THR A 13 -10.21 11.43 -0.47
C THR A 13 -8.68 11.35 -0.51
N GLU A 14 -7.99 12.47 -0.69
CA GLU A 14 -6.52 12.53 -0.66
C GLU A 14 -5.95 12.04 0.67
N ARG A 15 -6.52 12.49 1.79
CA ARG A 15 -6.09 12.02 3.12
C ARG A 15 -6.32 10.52 3.30
N THR A 16 -7.40 9.97 2.74
CA THR A 16 -7.60 8.52 2.79
C THR A 16 -6.53 7.78 1.99
N LEU A 17 -6.16 8.24 0.79
CA LEU A 17 -5.03 7.67 0.03
C LEU A 17 -3.74 7.69 0.85
N LEU A 18 -3.38 8.84 1.43
CA LEU A 18 -2.15 8.96 2.20
C LEU A 18 -2.15 8.09 3.46
N ALA A 19 -3.34 7.85 4.05
CA ALA A 19 -3.49 6.91 5.16
C ALA A 19 -3.24 5.46 4.71
N TRP A 20 -3.75 5.05 3.54
CA TRP A 20 -3.47 3.74 2.95
C TRP A 20 -1.97 3.53 2.71
N ILE A 21 -1.31 4.50 2.07
CA ILE A 21 0.15 4.43 1.83
C ILE A 21 0.90 4.27 3.16
N ARG A 22 0.54 5.03 4.19
CA ARG A 22 1.17 4.93 5.51
C ARG A 22 1.03 3.52 6.10
N THR A 23 -0.17 2.93 6.01
CA THR A 23 -0.40 1.58 6.54
C THR A 23 0.35 0.51 5.75
N GLU A 24 0.40 0.64 4.42
CA GLU A 24 1.13 -0.28 3.54
C GLU A 24 2.62 -0.28 3.88
N VAL A 25 3.22 0.90 3.99
CA VAL A 25 4.65 1.07 4.32
C VAL A 25 4.96 0.56 5.74
N ALA A 26 4.06 0.77 6.71
CA ALA A 26 4.25 0.26 8.07
C ALA A 26 4.25 -1.28 8.11
N VAL A 27 3.31 -1.93 7.41
CA VAL A 27 3.26 -3.39 7.31
C VAL A 27 4.50 -3.92 6.58
N LEU A 28 4.91 -3.28 5.48
CA LEU A 28 6.07 -3.67 4.71
C LEU A 28 7.38 -3.56 5.51
N GLY A 29 7.54 -2.48 6.28
CA GLY A 29 8.65 -2.31 7.21
C GLY A 29 8.67 -3.39 8.29
N PHE A 30 7.50 -3.79 8.79
CA PHE A 30 7.39 -4.88 9.75
C PHE A 30 7.79 -6.24 9.14
N THR A 31 7.38 -6.52 7.91
CA THR A 31 7.80 -7.73 7.18
C THR A 31 9.33 -7.80 7.04
N PHE A 32 9.98 -6.68 6.71
CA PHE A 32 11.43 -6.59 6.64
C PHE A 32 12.10 -6.88 8.00
N VAL A 33 11.58 -6.28 9.08
CA VAL A 33 12.09 -6.49 10.44
C VAL A 33 11.94 -7.96 10.85
N ILE A 34 10.77 -8.57 10.61
CA ILE A 34 10.56 -10.00 10.88
C ILE A 34 11.58 -10.82 10.11
N LYS A 35 11.75 -10.59 8.81
CA LYS A 35 12.69 -11.38 7.99
C LYS A 35 14.12 -11.29 8.52
N LYS A 36 14.57 -10.08 8.87
CA LYS A 36 15.93 -9.85 9.37
C LYS A 36 16.19 -10.60 10.68
N PHE A 37 15.30 -10.45 11.67
CA PHE A 37 15.54 -11.01 13.01
C PHE A 37 15.12 -12.48 13.13
N ALA A 38 14.14 -12.94 12.37
CA ALA A 38 13.67 -14.33 12.44
C ALA A 38 14.68 -15.33 11.86
N LEU A 39 15.46 -14.92 10.85
CA LEU A 39 16.55 -15.74 10.30
C LEU A 39 17.74 -15.83 11.25
N GLU A 40 18.07 -14.74 11.95
CA GLU A 40 19.13 -14.73 12.97
C GLU A 40 18.82 -15.64 14.18
N LEU A 41 17.53 -15.94 14.44
CA LEU A 41 17.07 -16.77 15.56
C LEU A 41 16.66 -18.20 15.15
N ALA A 42 16.78 -18.57 13.88
CA ALA A 42 16.24 -19.82 13.32
C ALA A 42 17.03 -21.09 13.72
N ASP A 43 17.94 -21.01 14.69
CA ASP A 43 18.87 -22.08 15.10
C ASP A 43 18.23 -23.26 15.85
N GLY A 44 16.90 -23.44 15.84
CA GLY A 44 16.32 -24.69 16.33
C GLY A 44 14.83 -24.77 16.69
N ALA A 45 14.06 -23.66 16.70
CA ALA A 45 12.67 -23.69 17.22
C ALA A 45 11.56 -23.48 16.17
N LEU A 46 11.84 -22.74 15.08
CA LEU A 46 10.89 -22.55 13.97
C LEU A 46 11.47 -23.14 12.68
N SER A 47 10.64 -23.89 11.95
CA SER A 47 10.98 -24.32 10.61
C SER A 47 11.18 -23.09 9.72
N VAL A 48 12.31 -22.99 9.03
CA VAL A 48 12.59 -21.92 8.05
C VAL A 48 11.44 -21.79 7.04
N ALA A 49 10.82 -22.92 6.67
CA ALA A 49 9.67 -22.95 5.77
C ALA A 49 8.42 -22.20 6.31
N SER A 50 8.15 -22.24 7.62
CA SER A 50 7.00 -21.53 8.18
C SER A 50 7.25 -20.02 8.26
N LEU A 51 8.49 -19.59 8.52
CA LEU A 51 8.88 -18.18 8.46
C LEU A 51 8.78 -17.61 7.05
N GLU A 52 9.28 -18.33 6.05
CA GLU A 52 9.14 -17.93 4.65
C GLU A 52 7.66 -17.81 4.24
N PHE A 53 6.82 -18.76 4.65
CA PHE A 53 5.38 -18.69 4.40
C PHE A 53 4.74 -17.43 4.99
N ILE A 54 5.09 -17.06 6.23
CA ILE A 54 4.60 -15.83 6.88
C ILE A 54 5.05 -14.59 6.11
N ILE A 55 6.32 -14.53 5.69
CA ILE A 55 6.87 -13.40 4.92
C ILE A 55 6.14 -13.27 3.57
N TRP A 56 5.95 -14.38 2.85
CA TRP A 56 5.19 -14.40 1.60
C TRP A 56 3.75 -13.90 1.81
N PHE A 57 3.08 -14.36 2.88
CA PHE A 57 1.73 -13.93 3.22
C PHE A 57 1.65 -12.43 3.53
N LEU A 58 2.64 -11.89 4.27
CA LEU A 58 2.70 -10.47 4.58
C LEU A 58 2.99 -9.62 3.34
N CYS A 59 3.94 -10.02 2.47
CA CYS A 59 4.20 -9.35 1.19
C CYS A 59 2.95 -9.33 0.31
N LEU A 60 2.28 -10.49 0.17
CA LEU A 60 1.02 -10.58 -0.57
C LEU A 60 -0.04 -9.66 0.04
N GLY A 61 -0.15 -9.62 1.36
CA GLY A 61 -1.04 -8.71 2.09
C GLY A 61 -0.75 -7.24 1.77
N THR A 62 0.51 -6.80 1.75
CA THR A 62 0.88 -5.42 1.39
C THR A 62 0.53 -5.08 -0.06
N CYS A 63 0.77 -6.00 -1.00
CA CYS A 63 0.38 -5.83 -2.40
C CYS A 63 -1.14 -5.72 -2.56
N LEU A 64 -1.91 -6.53 -1.83
CA LEU A 64 -3.37 -6.44 -1.82
C LEU A 64 -3.86 -5.10 -1.24
N LEU A 65 -3.33 -4.66 -0.09
CA LEU A 65 -3.68 -3.36 0.49
C LEU A 65 -3.41 -2.21 -0.49
N SER A 66 -2.27 -2.27 -1.19
CA SER A 66 -1.92 -1.27 -2.21
C SER A 66 -2.86 -1.29 -3.42
N LEU A 67 -3.30 -2.47 -3.85
CA LEU A 67 -4.31 -2.60 -4.89
C LEU A 67 -5.67 -2.03 -4.44
N LEU A 68 -6.08 -2.33 -3.21
CA LEU A 68 -7.32 -1.80 -2.63
C LEU A 68 -7.30 -0.27 -2.53
N SER A 69 -6.16 0.32 -2.19
CA SER A 69 -5.96 1.77 -2.15
C SER A 69 -6.25 2.42 -3.52
N VAL A 70 -5.68 1.85 -4.59
CA VAL A 70 -5.93 2.31 -5.98
C VAL A 70 -7.40 2.16 -6.37
N ILE A 71 -8.02 1.02 -6.04
CA ILE A 71 -9.45 0.76 -6.31
C ILE A 71 -10.34 1.77 -5.57
N GLN A 72 -10.05 2.04 -4.28
CA GLN A 72 -10.81 2.99 -3.48
C GLN A 72 -10.77 4.38 -4.11
N ILE A 73 -9.59 4.86 -4.50
CA ILE A 73 -9.45 6.17 -5.14
C ILE A 73 -10.20 6.22 -6.45
N PHE A 74 -10.10 5.17 -7.27
CA PHE A 74 -10.82 5.12 -8.53
C PHE A 74 -12.33 5.19 -8.33
N PHE A 75 -12.86 4.47 -7.33
CA PHE A 75 -14.27 4.50 -7.00
C PHE A 75 -14.71 5.85 -6.42
N SER A 76 -13.88 6.46 -5.56
CA SER A 76 -14.12 7.80 -5.03
C SER A 76 -14.09 8.87 -6.12
N LEU A 77 -13.12 8.83 -7.04
CA LEU A 77 -12.99 9.77 -8.15
C LEU A 77 -14.14 9.67 -9.15
N ARG A 78 -14.73 8.49 -9.34
CA ARG A 78 -15.94 8.28 -10.15
C ARG A 78 -17.20 8.90 -9.54
N LYS A 79 -17.25 9.07 -8.22
CA LYS A 79 -18.40 9.63 -7.51
C LYS A 79 -18.39 11.17 -7.42
N LEU A 80 -17.24 11.80 -7.70
CA LEU A 80 -17.06 13.25 -7.61
C LEU A 80 -17.63 13.97 -8.84
N GLY A 81 -18.42 15.02 -8.57
CA GLY A 81 -18.95 15.91 -9.61
C GLY A 81 -17.87 16.85 -10.18
N PRO A 82 -18.10 17.50 -11.34
CA PRO A 82 -17.15 18.46 -11.94
C PRO A 82 -16.83 19.66 -11.03
N GLU A 83 -17.79 20.06 -10.19
CA GLU A 83 -17.70 21.22 -9.30
C GLU A 83 -16.88 20.96 -8.02
N GLU A 84 -16.66 19.70 -7.67
CA GLU A 84 -15.91 19.30 -6.46
C GLU A 84 -14.39 19.20 -6.71
N ILE A 85 -13.92 19.50 -7.93
CA ILE A 85 -12.53 19.33 -8.35
C ILE A 85 -11.86 20.71 -8.41
N PRO A 86 -10.91 21.03 -7.51
CA PRO A 86 -10.30 22.35 -7.46
C PRO A 86 -9.43 22.64 -8.69
N THR A 87 -8.76 21.63 -9.25
CA THR A 87 -7.90 21.79 -10.43
C THR A 87 -8.01 20.58 -11.36
N LYS A 88 -8.03 20.79 -12.68
CA LYS A 88 -8.10 19.67 -13.67
C LYS A 88 -6.99 18.63 -13.49
N TYR A 89 -5.82 19.03 -12.97
CA TYR A 89 -4.66 18.16 -12.77
C TYR A 89 -4.73 17.29 -11.50
N SER A 90 -5.55 17.66 -10.51
CA SER A 90 -5.53 17.02 -9.18
C SER A 90 -5.96 15.54 -9.22
N LYS A 91 -6.84 15.15 -10.14
CA LYS A 91 -7.25 13.75 -10.32
C LYS A 91 -6.10 12.86 -10.81
N SER A 92 -5.37 13.33 -11.83
CA SER A 92 -4.23 12.59 -12.38
C SER A 92 -3.10 12.48 -11.37
N PHE A 93 -2.86 13.54 -10.59
CA PHE A 93 -1.88 13.52 -9.52
C PHE A 93 -2.20 12.46 -8.45
N MET A 94 -3.45 12.38 -8.00
CA MET A 94 -3.86 11.40 -6.98
C MET A 94 -3.71 9.95 -7.46
N LEU A 95 -4.10 9.67 -8.71
CA LEU A 95 -3.90 8.35 -9.32
C LEU A 95 -2.42 8.01 -9.48
N PHE A 96 -1.61 8.99 -9.89
CA PHE A 96 -0.17 8.82 -10.05
C PHE A 96 0.51 8.44 -8.72
N VAL A 97 0.15 9.11 -7.63
CA VAL A 97 0.66 8.80 -6.28
C VAL A 97 0.27 7.37 -5.85
N GLY A 98 -0.97 6.95 -6.09
CA GLY A 98 -1.41 5.58 -5.78
C GLY A 98 -0.66 4.52 -6.60
N ILE A 99 -0.48 4.75 -7.90
CA ILE A 99 0.24 3.81 -8.79
C ILE A 99 1.72 3.73 -8.41
N ILE A 100 2.36 4.86 -8.09
CA ILE A 100 3.75 4.87 -7.61
C ILE A 100 3.88 4.07 -6.31
N SER A 101 2.96 4.25 -5.36
CA SER A 101 2.97 3.48 -4.11
C SER A 101 2.90 1.98 -4.38
N LEU A 102 2.00 1.55 -5.28
CA LEU A 102 1.87 0.15 -5.68
C LEU A 102 3.17 -0.39 -6.29
N LEU A 103 3.77 0.34 -7.23
CA LEU A 103 5.02 -0.08 -7.87
C LEU A 103 6.17 -0.18 -6.86
N MET A 104 6.29 0.78 -5.94
CA MET A 104 7.29 0.75 -4.88
C MET A 104 7.10 -0.42 -3.92
N ASN A 105 5.87 -0.66 -3.45
CA ASN A 105 5.58 -1.77 -2.54
C ASN A 105 5.85 -3.13 -3.19
N VAL A 106 5.50 -3.30 -4.48
CA VAL A 106 5.81 -4.53 -5.23
C VAL A 106 7.33 -4.69 -5.37
N GLY A 107 8.06 -3.63 -5.73
CA GLY A 107 9.51 -3.68 -5.87
C GLY A 107 10.23 -4.04 -4.56
N ILE A 108 9.83 -3.41 -3.46
CA ILE A 108 10.38 -3.72 -2.13
C ILE A 108 10.01 -5.14 -1.69
N SER A 109 8.79 -5.59 -1.96
CA SER A 109 8.38 -6.97 -1.64
C SER A 109 9.21 -8.00 -2.40
N MET A 110 9.53 -7.75 -3.68
CA MET A 110 10.43 -8.60 -4.46
C MET A 110 11.84 -8.63 -3.85
N ILE A 111 12.38 -7.46 -3.48
CA ILE A 111 13.69 -7.36 -2.81
C ILE A 111 13.68 -8.15 -1.50
N ILE A 112 12.63 -7.99 -0.68
CA ILE A 112 12.51 -8.72 0.59
C ILE A 112 12.47 -10.22 0.33
N ILE A 113 11.79 -10.71 -0.70
CA ILE A 113 11.73 -12.15 -1.03
C ILE A 113 13.11 -12.66 -1.49
N GLU A 114 13.74 -11.94 -2.42
CA GLU A 114 15.04 -12.32 -3.03
C GLU A 114 16.21 -12.27 -2.05
N MET A 115 16.06 -11.52 -0.95
CA MET A 115 16.98 -11.54 0.19
C MET A 115 16.91 -12.90 0.94
N SER A 116 17.08 -14.01 0.24
CA SER A 116 17.19 -15.36 0.80
C SER A 116 18.46 -15.46 1.67
N PRO A 117 18.40 -16.15 2.82
CA PRO A 117 19.59 -16.34 3.65
C PRO A 117 20.64 -17.14 2.86
N ILE A 118 21.85 -16.59 2.78
CA ILE A 118 23.06 -17.36 2.55
C ILE A 118 23.34 -18.20 3.80
#